data_AF-A0A382QG30-F1
#
_entry.id   AF-A0A382QG30-F1
#
_cell.length_a   1.000
_cell.length_b   1.000
_cell.length_c   1.000
_cell.angle_alpha   90.00
_cell.angle_beta   90.00
_cell.angle_gamma   90.00
#
_symmetry.space_group_name_H-M   'P 1'
#
loop_
_entity.id
_entity.type
_entity.pdbx_description
1 polymer ?
#
loop_
_entity_poly.entity_id
_entity_poly.type
_entity_poly.pdbx_seq_one_letter_code
_entity_poly.pdbx_strand_id
1 'polypeptide(L)'
;MSQEQDKIFFRNFTLTLAFIAAMMVAFYTIADLVTSKKDHAEINTMKTNDSISVSNANPTNGKNLSQPCAACHGVDGNSINPIWPKLAGQHASYITKQLKNFKEGDRVNAQMTAMVAALSQQDMEDLGSYFEGQQNNLGYAKPESIDLGQKIYRAGDS
;
A
#
# COMPACT_ATOMS: atom_id res chain seq x y z
N MET A 1 52.59 44.69 7.36
CA MET A 1 51.39 44.29 6.59
C MET A 1 51.10 42.83 6.90
N SER A 2 50.39 42.53 7.99
CA SER A 2 50.01 41.13 8.34
C SER A 2 48.94 41.00 9.43
N GLN A 3 48.88 41.88 10.43
CA GLN A 3 48.01 41.68 11.61
C GLN A 3 46.49 41.74 11.37
N GLU A 4 45.99 42.46 10.35
CA GLU A 4 44.55 42.54 10.07
C GLU A 4 44.02 41.39 9.20
N GLN A 5 44.85 40.88 8.27
CA GLN A 5 44.45 39.82 7.36
C GLN A 5 44.27 38.48 8.08
N ASP A 6 45.08 38.24 9.12
CA ASP A 6 44.98 37.05 9.97
C ASP A 6 43.65 37.00 10.73
N LYS A 7 43.17 38.14 11.27
CA LYS A 7 41.91 38.20 12.02
C LYS A 7 40.69 37.91 11.15
N ILE A 8 40.71 38.36 9.89
CA ILE A 8 39.65 38.08 8.91
C ILE A 8 39.68 36.61 8.50
N PHE A 9 40.87 36.04 8.28
CA PHE A 9 41.04 34.63 7.97
C PHE A 9 40.53 33.72 9.10
N PHE A 10 40.89 34.02 10.35
CA PHE A 10 40.43 33.26 11.52
C PHE A 10 38.91 33.39 11.77
N ARG A 11 38.31 34.55 11.49
CA ARG A 11 36.86 34.75 11.62
C ARG A 11 36.08 33.99 10.55
N ASN A 12 36.55 33.98 9.31
CA ASN A 12 35.90 33.23 8.23
C ASN A 12 36.10 31.72 8.41
N PHE A 13 37.26 31.29 8.93
CA PHE A 13 37.52 29.88 9.23
C PHE A 13 36.63 29.35 10.36
N THR A 14 36.43 30.12 11.43
CA THR A 14 35.53 29.74 12.54
C THR A 14 34.05 29.73 12.12
N LEU A 15 33.61 30.67 11.27
CA LEU A 15 32.26 30.66 10.70
C LEU A 15 32.00 29.46 9.78
N THR A 16 32.99 29.06 8.98
CA THR A 16 32.85 27.90 8.07
C THR A 16 32.80 26.57 8.84
N LEU A 17 33.62 26.42 9.88
CA LEU A 17 33.57 25.22 10.74
C LEU A 17 32.24 25.08 11.49
N ALA A 18 31.68 26.19 11.97
CA ALA A 18 30.38 26.19 12.67
C ALA A 18 29.24 25.77 11.74
N PHE A 19 29.26 26.19 10.46
CA PHE A 19 28.27 25.77 9.46
C PHE A 19 28.37 24.27 9.13
N ILE A 20 29.58 23.72 8.98
CA ILE A 20 29.78 22.28 8.72
C ILE A 20 29.30 21.44 9.91
N ALA A 21 29.60 21.87 11.14
CA ALA A 21 29.14 21.18 12.35
C ALA A 21 27.60 21.19 12.46
N ALA A 22 26.95 22.32 12.18
CA ALA A 22 25.49 22.42 12.19
C ALA A 22 24.83 21.54 11.10
N MET A 23 25.43 21.45 9.91
CA MET A 23 24.94 20.56 8.86
C MET A 23 25.14 19.08 9.22
N MET A 24 26.26 18.70 9.84
CA MET A 24 26.46 17.31 10.29
C MET A 24 25.48 16.89 11.39
N VAL A 25 25.15 17.78 12.34
CA VAL A 25 24.11 17.48 13.36
C VAL A 25 22.75 17.33 12.70
N ALA A 26 22.41 18.18 11.72
CA ALA A 26 21.16 18.06 10.97
C ALA A 26 21.09 16.76 10.16
N PHE A 27 22.19 16.28 9.58
CA PHE A 27 22.23 14.99 8.86
C PHE A 27 22.14 13.78 9.80
N TYR A 28 22.74 13.84 10.99
CA TYR A 28 22.68 12.74 11.96
C TYR A 28 21.28 12.57 12.58
N THR A 29 20.51 13.64 12.78
CA THR A 29 19.15 13.54 13.36
C THR A 29 18.09 12.99 12.40
N ILE A 30 18.31 13.06 11.08
CA ILE A 30 17.41 12.43 10.07
C ILE A 30 17.75 10.96 9.77
N ALA A 31 18.96 10.50 10.11
CA ALA A 31 19.36 9.11 9.88
C ALA A 31 18.54 8.12 10.74
N ASP A 32 18.19 8.48 11.97
CA ASP A 32 17.39 7.65 12.87
C ASP A 32 15.92 7.51 12.43
N LEU A 33 15.41 8.39 11.56
CA LEU A 33 14.02 8.32 11.07
C LEU A 33 13.86 7.37 9.86
N VAL A 34 14.95 7.11 9.12
CA VAL A 34 14.91 6.33 7.86
C VAL A 34 15.11 4.83 8.10
N THR A 35 15.72 4.42 9.21
CA THR A 35 15.84 3.00 9.57
C THR A 35 14.68 2.55 10.45
N SER A 36 13.46 2.60 9.92
CA SER A 36 12.35 1.80 10.45
C SER A 36 12.70 0.33 10.24
N LYS A 37 13.32 -0.24 11.26
CA LYS A 37 13.71 -1.64 11.37
C LYS A 37 12.45 -2.50 11.27
N LYS A 38 12.21 -3.08 10.09
CA LYS A 38 11.19 -4.12 9.90
C LYS A 38 11.63 -5.37 10.65
N ASP A 39 11.28 -5.43 11.93
CA ASP A 39 11.43 -6.62 12.77
C ASP A 39 10.40 -7.68 12.31
N HIS A 40 10.70 -8.40 11.23
CA HIS A 40 9.96 -9.61 10.83
C HIS A 40 10.42 -10.80 11.68
N ALA A 41 10.17 -10.76 12.99
CA ALA A 41 10.57 -11.83 13.89
C ALA A 41 9.64 -11.98 15.10
N GLU A 42 8.35 -12.18 14.88
CA GLU A 42 7.48 -12.92 15.82
C GLU A 42 6.18 -13.36 15.13
N ILE A 43 6.25 -14.39 14.26
CA ILE A 43 5.07 -15.10 13.78
C ILE A 43 5.00 -16.43 14.51
N ASN A 44 4.79 -16.44 15.83
CA ASN A 44 4.47 -17.65 16.60
C ASN A 44 3.98 -17.32 18.02
N THR A 45 2.84 -16.62 18.13
CA THR A 45 1.86 -16.82 19.22
C THR A 45 0.59 -16.06 18.87
N MET A 46 -0.21 -16.56 17.92
CA MET A 46 -1.62 -16.15 17.88
C MET A 46 -2.34 -16.96 18.94
N LYS A 47 -2.42 -16.38 20.14
CA LYS A 47 -3.27 -16.85 21.23
C LYS A 47 -4.70 -16.83 20.69
N THR A 48 -5.29 -18.01 20.46
CA THR A 48 -6.64 -18.16 19.89
C THR A 48 -7.71 -17.90 20.97
N ASN A 49 -7.69 -16.71 21.56
CA ASN A 49 -8.61 -16.35 22.64
C ASN A 49 -9.28 -14.99 22.48
N ASP A 50 -9.17 -14.34 21.33
CA ASP A 50 -10.21 -13.43 20.89
C ASP A 50 -10.98 -14.13 19.79
N SER A 51 -12.30 -14.23 19.98
CA SER A 51 -13.24 -14.40 18.89
C SER A 51 -12.71 -13.66 17.68
N ILE A 52 -12.39 -14.36 16.59
CA ILE A 52 -12.30 -13.72 15.28
C ILE A 52 -13.64 -13.02 15.17
N SER A 53 -13.62 -11.69 15.37
CA SER A 53 -14.79 -10.86 15.18
C SER A 53 -15.24 -11.23 13.79
N VAL A 54 -16.37 -11.92 13.71
CA VAL A 54 -17.19 -11.96 12.51
C VAL A 54 -17.24 -10.49 12.13
N SER A 55 -16.47 -10.11 11.11
CA SER A 55 -16.27 -8.72 10.76
C SER A 55 -17.65 -8.09 10.74
N ASN A 56 -17.87 -7.02 11.49
CA ASN A 56 -19.12 -6.25 11.42
C ASN A 56 -19.23 -5.50 10.07
N ALA A 57 -18.65 -6.10 9.02
CA ALA A 57 -18.58 -5.60 7.69
C ALA A 57 -20.01 -5.42 7.19
N ASN A 58 -20.34 -4.19 6.83
CA ASN A 58 -21.64 -3.81 6.38
C ASN A 58 -21.60 -3.63 4.85
N PRO A 59 -22.04 -4.62 4.06
CA PRO A 59 -22.02 -4.51 2.60
C PRO A 59 -22.93 -3.39 2.07
N THR A 60 -23.92 -2.95 2.86
CA THR A 60 -24.74 -1.78 2.50
C THR A 60 -23.94 -0.48 2.61
N ASN A 61 -23.13 -0.33 3.67
CA ASN A 61 -22.21 0.79 3.77
C ASN A 61 -21.11 0.69 2.71
N GLY A 62 -20.56 -0.51 2.48
CA GLY A 62 -19.59 -0.79 1.42
C GLY A 62 -20.08 -0.36 0.04
N LYS A 63 -21.36 -0.59 -0.29
CA LYS A 63 -22.00 -0.11 -1.52
C LYS A 63 -22.03 1.42 -1.65
N ASN A 64 -22.21 2.13 -0.53
CA ASN A 64 -22.19 3.59 -0.55
C ASN A 64 -20.76 4.12 -0.70
N LEU A 65 -19.81 3.50 -0.02
CA LEU A 65 -18.38 3.81 -0.11
C LEU A 65 -17.77 3.46 -1.47
N SER A 66 -18.36 2.52 -2.22
CA SER A 66 -17.82 2.04 -3.50
C SER A 66 -18.08 2.98 -4.68
N GLN A 67 -18.94 4.00 -4.53
CA GLN A 67 -19.28 4.95 -5.60
C GLN A 67 -18.04 5.56 -6.31
N PRO A 68 -17.03 6.10 -5.60
CA PRO A 68 -15.82 6.61 -6.25
C PRO A 68 -14.95 5.51 -6.89
N CYS A 69 -15.08 4.24 -6.47
CA CYS A 69 -14.34 3.11 -7.04
C CYS A 69 -14.86 2.74 -8.45
N ALA A 70 -16.15 3.00 -8.71
CA ALA A 70 -16.84 2.60 -9.92
C ALA A 70 -16.23 3.18 -11.21
N ALA A 71 -15.62 4.37 -11.12
CA ALA A 71 -15.00 5.05 -12.26
C ALA A 71 -13.89 4.21 -12.92
N CYS A 72 -13.17 3.40 -12.13
CA CYS A 72 -12.08 2.56 -12.62
C CYS A 72 -12.43 1.06 -12.57
N HIS A 73 -13.12 0.62 -11.52
CA HIS A 73 -13.38 -0.79 -11.29
C HIS A 73 -14.74 -1.28 -11.81
N GLY A 74 -15.57 -0.38 -12.35
CA GLY A 74 -16.94 -0.68 -12.73
C GLY A 74 -17.90 -0.58 -11.55
N VAL A 75 -19.18 -0.29 -11.83
CA VAL A 75 -20.22 -0.05 -10.81
C VAL A 75 -20.41 -1.24 -9.87
N ASP A 76 -20.27 -2.45 -10.40
CA ASP A 76 -20.36 -3.73 -9.70
C ASP A 76 -19.00 -4.38 -9.46
N GLY A 77 -17.89 -3.67 -9.74
CA GLY A 77 -16.55 -4.23 -9.68
C GLY A 77 -16.13 -5.03 -10.93
N ASN A 78 -16.91 -5.03 -12.01
CA ASN A 78 -16.51 -5.61 -13.31
C ASN A 78 -15.97 -4.53 -14.27
N SER A 79 -14.69 -4.20 -14.14
CA SER A 79 -14.06 -3.22 -15.04
C SER A 79 -14.06 -3.70 -16.50
N ILE A 80 -14.37 -2.77 -17.42
CA ILE A 80 -14.25 -2.96 -18.87
C ILE A 80 -12.83 -2.70 -19.38
N ASN A 81 -12.00 -2.01 -18.60
CA ASN A 81 -10.62 -1.71 -18.96
C ASN A 81 -9.72 -2.84 -18.46
N PRO A 82 -8.95 -3.52 -19.33
CA PRO A 82 -8.09 -4.64 -18.92
C PRO A 82 -6.96 -4.25 -17.97
N ILE A 83 -6.62 -2.96 -17.87
CA ILE A 83 -5.59 -2.46 -16.94
C ILE A 83 -6.12 -2.39 -15.50
N TRP A 84 -7.41 -2.14 -15.32
CA TRP A 84 -8.02 -2.02 -14.00
C TRP A 84 -8.57 -3.37 -13.56
N PRO A 85 -8.16 -3.89 -12.39
CA PRO A 85 -8.57 -5.21 -11.96
C PRO A 85 -10.06 -5.25 -11.65
N LYS A 86 -10.69 -6.40 -11.91
CA LYS A 86 -12.04 -6.71 -11.42
C LYS A 86 -11.99 -6.95 -9.92
N LEU A 87 -12.92 -6.33 -9.21
CA LEU A 87 -13.13 -6.51 -7.77
C LEU A 87 -14.29 -7.45 -7.47
N ALA A 88 -15.22 -7.61 -8.42
CA ALA A 88 -16.41 -8.44 -8.25
C ALA A 88 -16.04 -9.89 -7.91
N GLY A 89 -16.66 -10.43 -6.85
CA GLY A 89 -16.48 -11.82 -6.42
C GLY A 89 -15.11 -12.14 -5.83
N GLN A 90 -14.27 -11.14 -5.59
CA GLN A 90 -13.00 -11.33 -4.90
C GLN A 90 -13.23 -11.41 -3.39
N HIS A 91 -12.47 -12.26 -2.70
CA HIS A 91 -12.62 -12.48 -1.27
C HIS A 91 -12.48 -11.18 -0.47
N ALA A 92 -13.39 -10.97 0.48
CA ALA A 92 -13.43 -9.74 1.27
C ALA A 92 -12.10 -9.49 1.99
N SER A 93 -11.54 -10.53 2.62
CA SER A 93 -10.26 -10.47 3.32
C SER A 93 -9.09 -10.06 2.40
N TYR A 94 -9.12 -10.48 1.14
CA TYR A 94 -8.11 -10.08 0.16
C TYR A 94 -8.26 -8.60 -0.19
N ILE A 95 -9.48 -8.13 -0.48
CA ILE A 95 -9.73 -6.72 -0.79
C ILE A 95 -9.29 -5.83 0.37
N THR A 96 -9.74 -6.12 1.59
CA THR A 96 -9.37 -5.37 2.79
C THR A 96 -7.86 -5.32 2.97
N LYS A 97 -7.16 -6.46 2.81
CA LYS A 97 -5.70 -6.51 2.87
C LYS A 97 -5.05 -5.64 1.81
N GLN A 98 -5.52 -5.67 0.56
CA GLN A 98 -4.93 -4.84 -0.49
C GLN A 98 -5.15 -3.35 -0.25
N LEU A 99 -6.35 -2.94 0.17
CA LEU A 99 -6.63 -1.55 0.52
C LEU A 99 -5.72 -1.07 1.65
N LYS A 100 -5.55 -1.90 2.69
CA LYS A 100 -4.62 -1.63 3.79
C LYS A 100 -3.19 -1.51 3.30
N ASN A 101 -2.72 -2.44 2.47
CA ASN A 101 -1.37 -2.37 1.90
C ASN A 101 -1.14 -1.11 1.06
N PHE A 102 -2.13 -0.62 0.32
CA PHE A 102 -2.04 0.66 -0.40
C PHE A 102 -1.96 1.86 0.55
N LYS A 103 -2.67 1.79 1.68
CA LYS A 103 -2.71 2.85 2.69
C LYS A 103 -1.40 2.94 3.47
N GLU A 104 -0.82 1.79 3.79
CA GLU A 104 0.43 1.66 4.54
C GLU A 104 1.69 1.78 3.66
N GLY A 105 1.51 1.75 2.33
CA GLY A 105 2.61 1.88 1.36
C GLY A 105 3.34 0.57 1.04
N ASP A 106 2.92 -0.56 1.62
CA ASP A 106 3.44 -1.89 1.27
C ASP A 106 3.07 -2.31 -0.16
N ARG A 107 2.02 -1.71 -0.71
CA ARG A 107 1.70 -1.76 -2.14
C ARG A 107 1.65 -0.35 -2.69
N VAL A 108 2.44 -0.05 -3.72
CA VAL A 108 2.55 1.31 -4.25
C VAL A 108 1.78 1.45 -5.56
N ASN A 109 0.83 2.38 -5.58
CA ASN A 109 0.17 2.86 -6.79
C ASN A 109 -0.40 4.25 -6.51
N ALA A 110 0.03 5.27 -7.27
CA ALA A 110 -0.31 6.66 -6.97
C ALA A 110 -1.83 6.92 -6.92
N GLN A 111 -2.59 6.30 -7.83
CA GLN A 111 -4.03 6.42 -7.88
C GLN A 111 -4.67 5.78 -6.65
N MET A 112 -4.36 4.52 -6.36
CA MET A 112 -4.97 3.80 -5.23
C MET A 112 -4.55 4.36 -3.87
N THR A 113 -3.33 4.85 -3.71
CA THR A 113 -2.88 5.50 -2.46
C THR A 113 -3.74 6.73 -2.15
N ALA A 114 -4.11 7.52 -3.16
CA ALA A 114 -5.03 8.64 -2.96
C ALA A 114 -6.46 8.17 -2.58
N MET A 115 -6.94 7.09 -3.20
CA MET A 115 -8.28 6.55 -2.91
C MET A 115 -8.43 6.03 -1.48
N VAL A 116 -7.40 5.39 -0.93
CA VAL A 116 -7.46 4.76 0.39
C VAL A 116 -7.04 5.69 1.53
N ALA A 117 -6.56 6.91 1.22
CA ALA A 117 -6.01 7.83 2.20
C ALA A 117 -7.00 8.16 3.34
N ALA A 118 -8.28 8.32 3.01
CA ALA A 118 -9.33 8.65 3.98
C ALA A 118 -10.06 7.43 4.58
N LEU A 119 -9.83 6.23 4.05
CA LEU A 119 -10.56 5.03 4.50
C LEU A 119 -10.12 4.59 5.89
N SER A 120 -11.06 4.32 6.77
CA SER A 120 -10.81 3.62 8.03
C SER A 120 -10.65 2.11 7.79
N GLN A 121 -10.21 1.38 8.82
CA GLN A 121 -10.18 -0.08 8.77
C GLN A 121 -11.57 -0.68 8.50
N GLN A 122 -12.61 -0.14 9.14
CA GLN A 122 -13.98 -0.59 8.95
C GLN A 122 -14.48 -0.33 7.53
N ASP A 123 -14.15 0.83 6.94
CA ASP A 123 -14.54 1.14 5.55
C ASP A 123 -13.93 0.12 4.57
N MET A 124 -12.68 -0.29 4.80
CA MET A 124 -11.99 -1.28 3.97
C MET A 124 -12.59 -2.70 4.13
N GLU A 125 -13.11 -3.04 5.30
CA GLU A 125 -13.84 -4.29 5.55
C GLU A 125 -15.22 -4.27 4.88
N ASP A 126 -15.95 -3.16 5.00
CA ASP A 126 -17.26 -2.95 4.38
C ASP A 126 -17.17 -3.01 2.85
N LEU A 127 -16.17 -2.35 2.26
CA LEU A 127 -15.86 -2.42 0.83
C LEU A 127 -15.52 -3.85 0.39
N GLY A 128 -14.70 -4.56 1.19
CA GLY A 128 -14.36 -5.96 0.93
C GLY A 128 -15.60 -6.85 0.88
N SER A 129 -16.47 -6.75 1.89
CA SER A 129 -17.73 -7.51 1.95
C SER A 129 -18.68 -7.17 0.81
N TYR A 130 -18.77 -5.89 0.43
CA TYR A 130 -19.60 -5.46 -0.70
C TYR A 130 -19.16 -6.11 -2.02
N PHE A 131 -17.86 -6.05 -2.34
CA PHE A 131 -17.34 -6.56 -3.62
C PHE A 131 -17.30 -8.09 -3.69
N GLU A 132 -17.08 -8.78 -2.56
CA GLU A 132 -17.19 -10.25 -2.48
C GLU A 132 -18.59 -10.74 -2.86
N GLY A 133 -19.63 -9.99 -2.48
CA GLY A 133 -21.01 -10.30 -2.83
C GLY A 133 -21.39 -10.01 -4.29
N GLN A 134 -20.51 -9.40 -5.10
CA GLN A 134 -20.81 -9.12 -6.50
C GLN A 134 -20.51 -10.32 -7.39
N GLN A 135 -21.24 -10.46 -8.49
CA GLN A 135 -21.01 -11.52 -9.46
C GLN A 135 -19.84 -11.17 -10.38
N ASN A 136 -18.82 -12.04 -10.44
CA ASN A 136 -17.69 -11.87 -11.34
C ASN A 136 -18.03 -12.30 -12.78
N ASN A 137 -17.76 -11.43 -13.74
CA ASN A 137 -17.88 -11.77 -15.16
C ASN A 137 -16.56 -12.36 -15.67
N LEU A 138 -16.58 -13.61 -16.12
CA LEU A 138 -15.40 -14.27 -16.66
C LEU A 138 -14.91 -13.61 -17.96
N GLY A 139 -13.60 -13.60 -18.14
CA GLY A 139 -12.96 -13.08 -19.36
C GLY A 139 -12.90 -14.12 -20.49
N TYR A 140 -12.33 -13.70 -21.60
CA TYR A 140 -12.07 -14.57 -22.75
C TYR A 140 -10.71 -15.25 -22.65
N ALA A 141 -10.65 -16.55 -22.95
CA ALA A 141 -9.42 -17.30 -23.15
C ALA A 141 -9.27 -17.67 -24.62
N LYS A 142 -8.09 -17.43 -25.20
CA LYS A 142 -7.77 -17.81 -26.58
C LYS A 142 -7.78 -19.33 -26.71
N PRO A 143 -8.56 -19.93 -27.64
CA PRO A 143 -8.71 -21.38 -27.77
C PRO A 143 -7.39 -22.14 -27.84
N GLU A 144 -6.42 -21.62 -28.60
CA GLU A 144 -5.10 -22.22 -28.78
C GLU A 144 -4.23 -22.22 -27.52
N SER A 145 -4.58 -21.41 -26.51
CA SER A 145 -3.86 -21.29 -25.25
C SER A 145 -4.50 -22.06 -24.09
N ILE A 146 -5.71 -22.62 -24.27
CA ILE A 146 -6.48 -23.23 -23.17
C ILE A 146 -5.75 -24.45 -22.61
N ASP A 147 -5.35 -25.39 -23.47
CA ASP A 147 -4.75 -26.65 -23.03
C ASP A 147 -3.41 -26.41 -22.32
N LEU A 148 -2.53 -25.61 -22.95
CA LEU A 148 -1.24 -25.24 -22.36
C LEU A 148 -1.42 -24.48 -21.04
N GLY A 149 -2.32 -23.50 -20.98
CA GLY A 149 -2.60 -22.72 -19.78
C GLY A 149 -3.12 -23.60 -18.64
N GLN A 150 -4.01 -24.54 -18.93
CA GLN A 150 -4.50 -25.51 -17.94
C GLN A 150 -3.39 -26.42 -17.43
N LYS A 151 -2.51 -26.90 -18.32
CA LYS A 151 -1.37 -27.73 -17.94
C LYS A 151 -0.43 -26.99 -16.99
N ILE A 152 0.00 -25.78 -17.35
CA ILE A 152 0.89 -24.96 -16.51
C ILE A 152 0.23 -24.66 -15.17
N TYR A 153 -1.06 -24.29 -15.16
CA TYR A 153 -1.78 -23.98 -13.91
C TYR A 153 -1.87 -25.17 -12.96
N ARG A 154 -2.08 -26.39 -13.47
CA ARG A 154 -2.31 -27.60 -12.66
C ARG A 154 -1.04 -28.36 -12.30
N ALA A 155 -0.05 -28.35 -13.17
CA ALA A 155 1.15 -29.18 -13.06
C ALA A 155 2.46 -28.38 -12.97
N GLY A 156 2.45 -27.07 -13.22
CA GLY A 156 3.65 -26.25 -13.32
C GLY A 156 4.37 -26.37 -14.66
N ASP A 157 5.51 -25.70 -14.78
CA ASP A 157 6.40 -25.69 -15.96
C ASP A 157 7.77 -26.31 -15.62
N SER A 158 7.79 -27.59 -15.23
CA SER A 158 9.02 -28.34 -14.96
C SER A 158 9.90 -28.52 -16.19
#